data_AF-A0A4Q5P6K2-F1
#
_entry.id   AF-A0A4Q5P6K2-F1
#
_cell.length_a   1.000
_cell.length_b   1.000
_cell.length_c   1.000
_cell.angle_alpha   90.00
_cell.angle_beta   90.00
_cell.angle_gamma   90.00
#
_symmetry.space_group_name_H-M   'P 1'
#
loop_
_entity.id
_entity.type
_entity.pdbx_description
1 polymer ?
#
loop_
_entity_poly.entity_id
_entity_poly.type
_entity_poly.pdbx_seq_one_letter_code
_entity_poly.pdbx_strand_id
1 'polypeptide(L)'
;MIHTGQKARILAKAGVAVPAFPARKLPIQERHLLRGEFAPPEELEADAEQAAAVDHWTRYVDDLYAVHMAARAARSLRESEEASSLYRLQLSNAAQGVTHRASETGAL
;
A
#
# COMPACT_ATOMS: atom_id res chain seq x y z
N MET A 1 11.77 -5.58 3.30
CA MET A 1 10.63 -5.93 2.42
C MET A 1 9.41 -6.11 3.32
N ILE A 2 8.28 -5.47 3.02
CA ILE A 2 7.05 -5.57 3.82
C ILE A 2 6.36 -6.91 3.53
N HIS A 3 5.92 -7.63 4.57
CA HIS A 3 5.21 -8.91 4.43
C HIS A 3 3.78 -8.73 3.88
N THR A 4 3.28 -9.71 3.13
CA THR A 4 1.95 -9.69 2.49
C THR A 4 0.81 -9.48 3.50
N GLY A 5 0.87 -10.12 4.67
CA GLY A 5 -0.11 -9.88 5.75
C GLY A 5 -0.11 -8.43 6.25
N GLN A 6 1.04 -7.76 6.24
CA GLN A 6 1.13 -6.35 6.58
C GLN A 6 0.59 -5.47 5.44
N LYS A 7 0.81 -5.82 4.17
CA LYS A 7 0.18 -5.13 3.01
C LYS A 7 -1.34 -5.19 3.10
N ALA A 8 -1.90 -6.37 3.37
CA ALA A 8 -3.34 -6.57 3.58
C ALA A 8 -3.90 -5.66 4.67
N ARG A 9 -3.20 -5.53 5.81
CA ARG A 9 -3.61 -4.63 6.90
C ARG A 9 -3.57 -3.15 6.51
N ILE A 10 -2.57 -2.73 5.74
CA ILE A 10 -2.48 -1.35 5.23
C ILE A 10 -3.65 -1.05 4.28
N LEU A 11 -3.90 -1.97 3.34
CA LEU A 11 -5.01 -1.86 2.40
C LEU A 11 -6.37 -1.75 3.12
N ALA A 12 -6.62 -2.62 4.09
CA ALA A 12 -7.84 -2.57 4.90
C ALA A 12 -8.00 -1.24 5.64
N LYS A 13 -6.92 -0.72 6.25
CA LYS A 13 -6.93 0.61 6.90
C LYS A 13 -7.17 1.76 5.93
N ALA A 14 -6.72 1.61 4.68
CA ALA A 14 -6.98 2.56 3.61
C ALA A 14 -8.39 2.41 3.00
N GLY A 15 -9.23 1.50 3.49
CA GLY A 15 -10.57 1.24 2.98
C GLY A 15 -10.60 0.42 1.69
N VAL A 16 -9.47 -0.17 1.26
CA VAL A 16 -9.41 -1.06 0.10
C VAL A 16 -9.90 -2.45 0.54
N ALA A 17 -10.86 -3.01 -0.21
CA ALA A 17 -11.35 -4.36 0.02
C ALA A 17 -10.23 -5.38 -0.24
N VAL A 18 -9.92 -6.20 0.75
CA VAL A 18 -8.92 -7.27 0.66
C VAL A 18 -9.63 -8.61 0.80
N PRO A 19 -9.35 -9.61 -0.07
CA PRO A 19 -9.93 -10.93 0.07
C PRO A 19 -9.51 -11.56 1.40
N ALA A 20 -10.41 -12.35 1.98
CA ALA A 20 -10.09 -13.12 3.19
C ALA A 20 -8.91 -14.06 2.90
N PHE A 21 -8.02 -14.21 3.88
CA PHE A 21 -6.95 -15.20 3.80
C PHE A 21 -7.58 -16.60 3.72
N PRO A 22 -7.11 -17.48 2.81
CA PRO A 22 -7.65 -18.82 2.67
C PRO A 22 -7.16 -19.69 3.85
N ALA A 23 -7.67 -19.47 5.06
CA ALA A 23 -7.33 -20.32 6.21
C ALA A 23 -8.13 -21.62 6.16
N ARG A 24 -7.46 -22.77 6.01
CA ARG A 24 -8.04 -24.07 6.34
C ARG A 24 -7.94 -24.33 7.85
N LYS A 25 -8.94 -25.02 8.41
CA LYS A 25 -8.94 -25.46 9.82
C LYS A 25 -8.03 -26.69 9.94
N LEU A 26 -6.74 -26.44 10.23
CA LEU A 26 -5.63 -27.39 10.42
C LEU A 26 -5.18 -28.13 9.14
N PRO A 27 -3.85 -28.26 8.90
CA PRO A 27 -3.34 -29.22 7.93
C PRO A 27 -3.63 -30.62 8.46
N ILE A 28 -4.34 -31.43 7.67
CA ILE A 28 -4.77 -32.78 8.10
C ILE A 28 -3.53 -33.67 8.33
N GLN A 29 -2.43 -33.40 7.62
CA GLN A 29 -1.14 -34.07 7.77
C GLN A 29 -0.58 -34.04 9.20
N GLU A 30 -0.78 -32.97 9.98
CA GLU A 30 -0.33 -32.93 11.38
C GLU A 30 -1.00 -34.04 12.21
N ARG A 31 -2.24 -34.40 11.89
CA ARG A 31 -2.98 -35.47 12.59
C ARG A 31 -2.42 -36.85 12.25
N HIS A 32 -2.01 -37.08 11.00
CA HIS A 32 -1.44 -38.36 10.56
C HIS A 32 0.02 -38.51 10.94
N LEU A 33 0.81 -37.43 10.86
CA LEU A 33 2.19 -37.39 11.33
C LEU A 33 2.30 -37.63 12.84
N LEU A 34 1.40 -37.06 13.65
CA LEU A 34 1.33 -37.34 15.09
C LEU A 34 0.97 -38.81 15.40
N ARG A 35 0.29 -39.48 14.47
CA ARG A 35 -0.11 -40.88 14.58
C ARG A 35 0.91 -41.85 13.95
N GLY A 36 1.95 -41.34 13.29
CA GLY A 36 2.96 -42.13 12.59
C GLY A 36 2.47 -42.79 11.30
N GLU A 37 1.37 -42.30 10.73
CA GLU A 37 0.73 -42.83 9.53
C GLU A 37 1.16 -42.04 8.28
N PHE A 38 1.21 -42.73 7.13
CA PHE A 38 1.39 -42.06 5.84
C PHE A 38 0.11 -41.28 5.49
N ALA A 39 0.27 -40.02 5.07
CA ALA A 39 -0.86 -39.19 4.67
C ALA A 39 -1.53 -39.75 3.40
N PRO A 40 -2.86 -39.93 3.39
CA PRO A 40 -3.60 -40.29 2.18
C PRO A 40 -3.30 -39.34 0.99
N PRO A 41 -3.31 -39.83 -0.26
CA PRO A 41 -3.12 -39.00 -1.45
C PRO A 41 -4.05 -37.78 -1.51
N GLU A 42 -5.30 -37.94 -1.06
CA GLU A 42 -6.29 -36.87 -1.01
C GLU A 42 -5.86 -35.71 -0.09
N GLU A 43 -5.06 -36.00 0.94
CA GLU A 43 -4.55 -34.98 1.86
C GLU A 43 -3.35 -34.23 1.29
N LEU A 44 -2.51 -34.91 0.51
CA LEU A 44 -1.41 -34.27 -0.22
C LEU A 44 -1.98 -33.31 -1.28
N GLU A 45 -3.02 -33.72 -1.99
CA GLU A 45 -3.75 -32.88 -2.96
C GLU A 45 -4.39 -31.67 -2.26
N ALA A 46 -5.05 -31.90 -1.12
CA ALA A 46 -5.64 -30.82 -0.32
C ALA A 46 -4.62 -29.77 0.12
N ASP A 47 -3.41 -30.18 0.51
CA ASP A 47 -2.35 -29.24 0.90
C ASP A 47 -1.72 -28.53 -0.31
N ALA A 48 -1.63 -29.20 -1.46
CA ALA A 48 -1.20 -28.55 -2.71
C ALA A 48 -2.22 -27.49 -3.17
N GLU A 49 -3.51 -27.78 -3.09
CA GLU A 49 -4.58 -26.80 -3.35
C GLU A 49 -4.50 -25.61 -2.38
N GLN A 50 -4.22 -25.90 -1.10
CA GLN A 50 -4.09 -24.88 -0.08
C GLN A 50 -2.89 -23.96 -0.34
N ALA A 51 -1.74 -24.54 -0.71
CA ALA A 51 -0.56 -23.78 -1.10
C ALA A 51 -0.86 -22.90 -2.33
N ALA A 52 -1.53 -23.45 -3.35
CA ALA A 52 -1.94 -22.71 -4.53
C ALA A 52 -2.92 -21.56 -4.19
N ALA A 53 -3.86 -21.78 -3.27
CA ALA A 53 -4.78 -20.74 -2.81
C ALA A 53 -4.06 -19.61 -2.06
N VAL A 54 -3.08 -19.94 -1.21
CA VAL A 54 -2.24 -18.96 -0.50
C VAL A 54 -1.38 -18.16 -1.48
N ASP A 55 -0.80 -18.80 -2.48
CA ASP A 55 -0.02 -18.14 -3.53
C ASP A 55 -0.89 -17.18 -4.35
N HIS A 56 -2.09 -17.62 -4.74
CA HIS A 56 -3.04 -16.78 -5.45
C HIS A 56 -3.47 -15.57 -4.61
N TRP A 57 -3.82 -15.78 -3.34
CA TRP A 57 -4.13 -14.71 -2.41
C TRP A 57 -2.97 -13.71 -2.26
N THR A 58 -1.74 -14.22 -2.20
CA THR A 58 -0.54 -13.40 -2.04
C THR A 58 -0.33 -12.49 -3.24
N ARG A 59 -0.41 -13.03 -4.46
CA ARG A 59 -0.30 -12.23 -5.70
C ARG A 59 -1.39 -11.17 -5.77
N TYR A 60 -2.63 -11.54 -5.43
CA TYR A 60 -3.76 -10.61 -5.45
C TYR A 60 -3.57 -9.42 -4.48
N VAL A 61 -3.11 -9.69 -3.25
CA VAL A 61 -2.80 -8.64 -2.27
C VAL A 61 -1.64 -7.75 -2.76
N ASP A 62 -0.63 -8.33 -3.39
CA ASP A 62 0.52 -7.60 -3.90
C ASP A 62 0.12 -6.65 -5.05
N ASP A 63 -0.74 -7.10 -5.96
CA ASP A 63 -1.28 -6.28 -7.04
C ASP A 63 -2.11 -5.10 -6.50
N LEU A 64 -3.02 -5.37 -5.56
CA LEU A 64 -3.79 -4.31 -4.89
C LEU A 64 -2.88 -3.29 -4.20
N TYR A 65 -1.83 -3.76 -3.53
CA TYR A 65 -0.87 -2.91 -2.86
C TYR A 65 -0.08 -2.05 -3.84
N ALA A 66 0.35 -2.61 -4.98
CA ALA A 66 1.03 -1.87 -6.03
C ALA A 66 0.16 -0.73 -6.58
N VAL A 67 -1.12 -1.01 -6.88
CA VAL A 67 -2.08 0.00 -7.35
C VAL A 67 -2.31 1.09 -6.29
N HIS A 68 -2.51 0.70 -5.03
CA HIS A 68 -2.67 1.65 -3.93
C HIS A 68 -1.46 2.57 -3.77
N MET A 69 -0.25 2.01 -3.82
CA MET A 69 0.99 2.78 -3.68
C MET A 69 1.23 3.70 -4.88
N ALA A 70 0.91 3.25 -6.10
CA ALA A 70 0.99 4.10 -7.29
C ALA A 70 0.04 5.30 -7.18
N ALA A 71 -1.20 5.08 -6.74
CA ALA A 71 -2.16 6.16 -6.53
C ALA A 71 -1.70 7.15 -5.43
N ARG A 72 -1.14 6.62 -4.33
CA ARG A 72 -0.57 7.43 -3.25
C ARG A 72 0.63 8.26 -3.72
N ALA A 73 1.54 7.67 -4.50
CA ALA A 73 2.70 8.36 -5.05
C ALA A 73 2.29 9.48 -6.01
N ALA A 74 1.32 9.22 -6.89
CA ALA A 74 0.78 10.23 -7.81
C ALA A 74 0.14 11.41 -7.08
N ARG A 75 -0.56 11.17 -5.96
CA ARG A 75 -1.10 12.24 -5.11
C ARG A 75 0.01 13.05 -4.46
N SER A 76 0.98 12.38 -3.85
CA SER A 76 2.11 13.04 -3.19
C SER A 76 2.93 13.90 -4.16
N LEU A 77 3.06 13.47 -5.42
CA LEU A 77 3.74 14.25 -6.45
C LEU A 77 2.99 15.57 -6.74
N ARG A 78 1.68 15.51 -6.94
CA ARG A 78 0.85 16.71 -7.16
C ARG A 78 0.93 17.69 -6.00
N GLU A 79 0.82 17.18 -4.76
CA GLU A 79 0.94 18.01 -3.55
C GLU A 79 2.31 18.73 -3.49
N SER A 80 3.39 18.07 -3.92
CA SER A 80 4.73 18.66 -4.00
C SER A 80 4.84 19.75 -5.09
N GLU A 81 4.25 19.52 -6.26
CA GLU A 81 4.20 20.49 -7.37
C GLU A 81 3.41 21.75 -7.00
N GLU A 82 2.27 21.57 -6.31
CA GLU A 82 1.44 22.65 -5.79
C GLU A 82 2.21 23.48 -4.74
N ALA A 83 2.87 22.82 -3.78
CA ALA A 83 3.68 23.50 -2.77
C ALA A 83 4.82 24.31 -3.39
N SER A 84 5.50 23.76 -4.40
CA SER A 84 6.57 24.45 -5.13
C SER A 84 6.05 25.67 -5.91
N SER A 85 4.84 25.55 -6.48
CA SER A 85 4.20 26.65 -7.20
C SER A 85 3.73 27.76 -6.27
N LEU A 86 3.16 27.41 -5.12
CA LEU A 86 2.80 28.37 -4.07
C LEU A 86 4.03 29.10 -3.52
N TYR A 87 5.12 28.38 -3.27
CA TYR A 87 6.36 28.99 -2.81
C TYR A 87 6.91 30.03 -3.80
N ARG A 88 6.88 29.72 -5.11
CA ARG A 88 7.28 30.68 -6.16
C ARG A 88 6.40 31.93 -6.16
N LEU A 89 5.08 31.78 -6.03
CA LEU A 89 4.15 32.91 -5.97
C LEU A 89 4.37 33.77 -4.72
N GLN A 90 4.66 33.16 -3.57
CA GLN A 90 4.97 33.89 -2.35
C GLN A 90 6.25 34.74 -2.51
N LEU A 91 7.27 34.19 -3.17
CA LEU A 91 8.52 34.92 -3.43
C LEU A 91 8.29 36.11 -4.37
N SER A 92 7.51 35.94 -5.45
CA SER A 92 7.19 37.05 -6.37
C SER A 92 6.35 38.13 -5.69
N ASN A 93 5.36 37.75 -4.89
CA ASN A 93 4.53 38.70 -4.16
C ASN A 93 5.33 39.47 -3.12
N ALA A 94 6.25 38.80 -2.41
CA ALA A 94 7.15 39.46 -1.46
C ALA A 94 8.05 40.49 -2.16
N ALA A 95 8.61 40.14 -3.32
CA ALA A 95 9.43 41.07 -4.11
C ALA A 95 8.62 42.29 -4.59
N GLN A 96 7.39 42.09 -5.07
CA GLN A 96 6.51 43.18 -5.51
C GLN A 96 6.07 44.08 -4.35
N GLY A 97 5.77 43.52 -3.18
CA GLY A 97 5.42 44.30 -1.98
C GLY A 97 6.54 45.22 -1.50
N VAL A 98 7.80 44.81 -1.66
CA VAL A 98 8.96 45.67 -1.38
C VAL A 98 9.04 46.84 -2.38
N THR A 99 8.76 46.59 -3.66
CA THR A 99 8.80 47.66 -4.68
C THR A 99 7.70 48.72 -4.48
N HIS A 100 6.47 48.31 -4.12
CA HIS A 100 5.37 49.25 -3.90
C HIS A 100 5.61 50.14 -2.66
N ARG A 101 6.16 49.56 -1.59
CA ARG A 101 6.46 50.30 -0.36
C ARG A 101 7.62 51.28 -0.53
N ALA A 102 8.57 50.99 -1.42
CA ALA A 102 9.68 51.90 -1.76
C ALA A 102 9.22 53.09 -2.63
N SER A 103 8.20 52.92 -3.48
CA SER A 103 7.62 54.03 -4.24
C SER A 103 6.76 54.98 -3.41
N GLU A 104 6.18 54.52 -2.30
CA GLU A 104 5.37 55.36 -1.39
C GLU A 104 6.22 56.24 -0.46
N THR A 105 7.44 55.83 -0.12
CA THR A 105 8.32 56.61 0.78
C THR A 105 9.26 57.59 0.07
N GLY A 106 9.36 57.55 -1.26
CA GLY A 106 10.20 58.44 -2.07
C GLY A 106 9.52 59.72 -2.57
N ALA A 107 8.29 60.01 -2.15
CA ALA A 107 7.48 61.13 -2.65
C ALA A 107 7.39 62.34 -1.69
N LEU A 108 8.41 62.56 -0.84
CA LEU A 108 8.52 63.73 0.04
C LEU A 108 9.64 64.68 -0.39
#